data_AF-A0A5E4LB64-F1
#
_entry.id   AF-A0A5E4LB64-F1
#
_cell.length_a   1.000
_cell.length_b   1.000
_cell.length_c   1.000
_cell.angle_alpha   90.00
_cell.angle_beta   90.00
_cell.angle_gamma   90.00
#
_symmetry.space_group_name_H-M   'P 1'
#
loop_
_entity.id
_entity.type
_entity.pdbx_description
1 polymer ?
#
loop_
_entity_poly.entity_id
_entity_poly.type
_entity_poly.pdbx_seq_one_letter_code
_entity_poly.pdbx_strand_id
1 'polypeptide(L)'
;METLKSNIDDIKMLSNELEQYKEIFAQNPSALSAYTKLASTGSQLSQSDSALNAIDMHMQNAIEEMSKAKRDLSQIAVDLEGVKQDLGKSNEDMGYFNSQLSALGETIDRVNSLIENSLATTDRVKSDLDASRELMDGFIAKLDELQALSPDFLSNPVIINKVNVYGATNLEIMTPVAIALVLLLTTILLTGVSFIVERNEGAYSRLIISTTSKMTLFAGKILGQLIFVVAEAAIILAFAVFGFGVKVSAPLPDLFIAICIIATSFITLGLFISNYTRIQSTTILAGLLIVIPMIFISGIIIPAELMSPEIQRTGAELPLSLGAMILTELIVKGTPLAAMWLEFAKLLASSAFFTAFTLMNRNL
;
A
#
# COMPACT_ATOMS: atom_id res chain seq x y z
N MET A 1 -77.80 -29.23 -43.02
CA MET A 1 -78.38 -28.13 -43.83
C MET A 1 -78.78 -28.64 -45.20
N GLU A 2 -77.93 -29.39 -45.90
CA GLU A 2 -78.23 -30.03 -47.20
C GLU A 2 -79.49 -30.92 -47.18
N THR A 3 -79.65 -31.78 -46.18
CA THR A 3 -80.87 -32.60 -45.99
C THR A 3 -82.13 -31.77 -45.75
N LEU A 4 -82.00 -30.59 -45.14
CA LEU A 4 -83.13 -29.70 -44.87
C LEU A 4 -83.53 -28.91 -46.13
N LYS A 5 -82.53 -28.44 -46.91
CA LYS A 5 -82.74 -27.77 -48.21
C LYS A 5 -83.39 -28.72 -49.22
N SER A 6 -82.90 -29.97 -49.33
CA SER A 6 -83.48 -31.02 -50.17
C SER A 6 -84.97 -31.25 -49.88
N ASN A 7 -85.32 -31.39 -48.59
CA ASN A 7 -86.71 -31.60 -48.19
C ASN A 7 -87.61 -30.38 -48.49
N ILE A 8 -87.07 -29.16 -48.45
CA ILE A 8 -87.83 -27.93 -48.77
C ILE A 8 -88.06 -27.83 -50.28
N ASP A 9 -87.07 -28.18 -51.10
CA ASP A 9 -87.20 -28.20 -52.57
C ASP A 9 -88.22 -29.23 -53.04
N ASP A 10 -88.21 -30.44 -52.44
CA ASP A 10 -89.22 -31.48 -52.72
C ASP A 10 -90.65 -30.99 -52.41
N ILE A 11 -90.84 -30.25 -51.31
CA ILE A 11 -92.15 -29.69 -50.91
C ILE A 11 -92.58 -28.55 -51.84
N LYS A 12 -91.65 -27.68 -52.28
CA LYS A 12 -91.94 -26.64 -53.29
C LYS A 12 -92.34 -27.25 -54.62
N MET A 13 -91.69 -28.34 -55.05
CA MET A 13 -92.02 -29.07 -56.27
C MET A 13 -93.44 -29.64 -56.21
N LEU A 14 -93.78 -30.33 -55.11
CA LEU A 14 -95.14 -30.82 -54.87
C LEU A 14 -96.18 -29.69 -54.83
N SER A 15 -95.85 -28.55 -54.21
CA SER A 15 -96.72 -27.37 -54.20
C SER A 15 -96.96 -26.80 -55.61
N ASN A 16 -95.94 -26.76 -56.46
CA ASN A 16 -96.05 -26.28 -57.85
C ASN A 16 -96.82 -27.26 -58.75
N GLU A 17 -96.65 -28.57 -58.57
CA GLU A 17 -97.43 -29.58 -59.28
C GLU A 17 -98.93 -29.47 -58.93
N LEU A 18 -99.25 -29.16 -57.68
CA LEU A 18 -100.63 -28.91 -57.23
C LEU A 18 -101.26 -27.63 -57.82
N GLU A 19 -100.46 -26.65 -58.26
CA GLU A 19 -100.92 -25.42 -58.92
C GLU A 19 -101.68 -25.72 -60.23
N GLN A 20 -101.31 -26.80 -60.93
CA GLN A 20 -101.96 -27.21 -62.19
C GLN A 20 -103.41 -27.70 -61.99
N TYR A 21 -103.79 -28.06 -60.77
CA TYR A 21 -105.12 -28.57 -60.42
C TYR A 21 -106.00 -27.52 -59.71
N LYS A 22 -105.52 -26.28 -59.60
CA LYS A 22 -106.18 -25.16 -58.90
C LYS A 22 -107.61 -24.88 -59.38
N GLU A 23 -107.87 -25.00 -60.68
CA GLU A 23 -109.21 -24.81 -61.26
C GLU A 23 -110.19 -25.91 -60.85
N ILE A 24 -109.71 -27.14 -60.62
CA ILE A 24 -110.54 -28.27 -60.18
C ILE A 24 -110.89 -28.14 -58.70
N PHE A 25 -109.94 -27.71 -57.86
CA PHE A 25 -110.16 -27.54 -56.43
C PHE A 25 -111.09 -26.37 -56.08
N ALA A 26 -111.27 -25.40 -56.97
CA ALA A 26 -112.21 -24.27 -56.79
C ALA A 26 -113.68 -24.69 -56.67
N GLN A 27 -114.05 -25.90 -57.13
CA GLN A 27 -115.42 -26.42 -57.08
C GLN A 27 -115.76 -27.13 -55.75
N ASN A 28 -114.79 -27.35 -54.85
CA ASN A 28 -114.98 -28.03 -53.56
C ASN A 28 -114.41 -27.17 -52.40
N PRO A 29 -115.27 -26.65 -51.49
CA PRO A 29 -114.84 -25.76 -50.40
C PRO A 29 -113.76 -26.35 -49.48
N SER A 30 -113.82 -27.66 -49.22
CA SER A 30 -112.87 -28.37 -48.37
C SER A 30 -111.49 -28.47 -49.02
N ALA A 31 -111.45 -28.75 -50.33
CA ALA A 31 -110.22 -28.87 -51.09
C ALA A 31 -109.54 -27.51 -51.31
N LEU A 32 -110.33 -26.45 -51.50
CA LEU A 32 -109.82 -25.08 -51.60
C LEU A 32 -109.17 -24.61 -50.29
N SER A 33 -109.74 -24.98 -49.13
CA SER A 33 -109.15 -24.67 -47.81
C SER A 33 -107.83 -25.41 -47.57
N ALA A 34 -107.73 -26.67 -47.99
CA ALA A 34 -106.51 -27.45 -47.91
C ALA A 34 -105.42 -26.88 -48.84
N TYR A 35 -105.80 -26.53 -50.08
CA TYR A 35 -104.91 -25.90 -51.05
C TYR A 35 -104.40 -24.55 -50.58
N THR A 36 -105.26 -23.65 -50.09
CA THR A 36 -104.85 -22.34 -49.59
C THR A 36 -103.92 -22.44 -48.37
N LYS A 37 -104.17 -23.41 -47.48
CA LYS A 37 -103.27 -23.70 -46.36
C LYS A 37 -101.93 -24.24 -46.84
N LEU A 38 -101.93 -25.20 -47.78
CA LEU A 38 -100.70 -25.72 -48.42
C LEU A 38 -99.91 -24.63 -49.16
N ALA A 39 -100.57 -23.77 -49.93
CA ALA A 39 -99.95 -22.66 -50.64
C ALA A 39 -99.36 -21.62 -49.66
N SER A 40 -100.07 -21.32 -48.57
CA SER A 40 -99.54 -20.44 -47.51
C SER A 40 -98.32 -21.08 -46.81
N THR A 41 -98.36 -22.39 -46.53
CA THR A 41 -97.22 -23.13 -45.98
C THR A 41 -96.04 -23.16 -46.96
N GLY A 42 -96.29 -23.36 -48.26
CA GLY A 42 -95.26 -23.29 -49.31
C GLY A 42 -94.61 -21.91 -49.41
N SER A 43 -95.40 -20.84 -49.27
CA SER A 43 -94.88 -19.47 -49.24
C SER A 43 -94.00 -19.19 -48.00
N GLN A 44 -94.40 -19.69 -46.83
CA GLN A 44 -93.62 -19.59 -45.59
C GLN A 44 -92.34 -20.43 -45.67
N LEU A 45 -92.39 -21.62 -46.27
CA LEU A 45 -91.22 -22.47 -46.51
C LEU A 45 -90.23 -21.79 -47.47
N SER A 46 -90.73 -21.09 -48.50
CA SER A 46 -89.91 -20.31 -49.43
C SER A 46 -89.23 -19.12 -48.75
N GLN A 47 -89.93 -18.42 -47.85
CA GLN A 47 -89.33 -17.37 -47.03
C GLN A 47 -88.27 -17.94 -46.06
N SER A 48 -88.54 -19.10 -45.45
CA SER A 48 -87.61 -19.78 -44.54
C SER A 48 -86.35 -20.26 -45.26
N ASP A 49 -86.48 -20.76 -46.48
CA ASP A 49 -85.35 -21.14 -47.35
C ASP A 49 -84.51 -19.93 -47.76
N SER A 50 -85.17 -18.81 -48.10
CA SER A 50 -84.48 -17.55 -48.38
C SER A 50 -83.69 -17.04 -47.15
N ALA A 51 -84.27 -17.16 -45.94
CA ALA A 51 -83.58 -16.82 -44.70
C ALA A 51 -82.42 -17.78 -44.38
N LEU A 52 -82.57 -19.08 -44.62
CA LEU A 52 -81.49 -20.07 -44.46
C LEU A 52 -80.33 -19.80 -45.42
N ASN A 53 -80.62 -19.39 -46.66
CA ASN A 53 -79.59 -18.99 -47.62
C ASN A 53 -78.88 -17.69 -47.22
N ALA A 54 -79.60 -16.73 -46.65
CA ALA A 54 -78.99 -15.52 -46.08
C ALA A 54 -78.08 -15.84 -44.89
N ILE A 55 -78.51 -16.75 -43.99
CA ILE A 55 -77.70 -17.20 -42.85
C ILE A 55 -76.43 -17.92 -43.34
N ASP A 56 -76.55 -18.80 -44.34
CA ASP A 56 -75.42 -19.52 -44.94
C ASP A 56 -74.40 -18.54 -45.54
N MET A 57 -74.88 -17.55 -46.30
CA MET A 57 -74.04 -16.47 -46.84
C MET A 57 -73.34 -15.66 -45.73
N HIS A 58 -74.06 -15.27 -44.67
CA HIS A 58 -73.46 -14.57 -43.53
C HIS A 58 -72.44 -15.44 -42.79
N MET A 59 -72.68 -16.75 -42.68
CA MET A 59 -71.78 -17.68 -42.02
C MET A 59 -70.49 -17.86 -42.84
N GLN A 60 -70.59 -17.95 -44.17
CA GLN A 60 -69.43 -17.97 -45.06
C GLN A 60 -68.62 -16.68 -44.98
N ASN A 61 -69.29 -15.51 -45.01
CA ASN A 61 -68.61 -14.22 -44.84
C ASN A 61 -67.90 -14.13 -43.47
N ALA A 62 -68.54 -14.59 -42.39
CA ALA A 62 -67.93 -14.60 -41.06
C ALA A 62 -66.73 -15.56 -40.97
N ILE A 63 -66.80 -16.74 -41.60
CA ILE A 63 -65.67 -17.68 -41.70
C ILE A 63 -64.51 -17.03 -42.47
N GLU A 64 -64.80 -16.32 -43.56
CA GLU A 64 -63.78 -15.64 -44.36
C GLU A 64 -63.11 -14.50 -43.57
N GLU A 65 -63.89 -13.67 -42.88
CA GLU A 65 -63.37 -12.62 -42.00
C GLU A 65 -62.52 -13.20 -40.85
N MET A 66 -62.98 -14.28 -40.19
CA MET A 66 -62.20 -14.95 -39.16
C MET A 66 -60.91 -15.57 -39.72
N SER A 67 -60.94 -16.10 -40.95
CA SER A 67 -59.74 -16.61 -41.62
C SER A 67 -58.72 -15.49 -41.89
N LYS A 68 -59.21 -14.31 -42.28
CA LYS A 68 -58.38 -13.12 -42.49
C LYS A 68 -57.79 -12.63 -41.18
N ALA A 69 -58.61 -12.49 -40.13
CA ALA A 69 -58.16 -12.11 -38.80
C ALA A 69 -57.10 -13.08 -38.25
N LYS A 70 -57.24 -14.38 -38.49
CA LYS A 70 -56.23 -15.38 -38.11
C LYS A 70 -54.90 -15.19 -38.85
N ARG A 71 -54.94 -14.86 -40.15
CA ARG A 71 -53.73 -14.55 -40.92
C ARG A 71 -53.06 -13.28 -40.40
N ASP A 72 -53.83 -12.23 -40.14
CA ASP A 72 -53.32 -10.95 -39.63
C ASP A 72 -52.70 -11.13 -38.24
N LEU A 73 -53.34 -11.87 -37.33
CA LEU A 73 -52.77 -12.22 -36.02
C LEU A 73 -51.46 -13.02 -36.13
N SER A 74 -51.38 -13.94 -37.10
CA SER A 74 -50.15 -14.68 -37.36
C SER A 74 -49.03 -13.77 -37.85
N GLN A 75 -49.35 -12.76 -38.68
CA GLN A 75 -48.37 -11.79 -39.15
C GLN A 75 -47.89 -10.88 -38.01
N ILE A 76 -48.81 -10.39 -37.18
CA ILE A 76 -48.48 -9.59 -35.99
C ILE A 76 -47.53 -10.37 -35.05
N ALA A 77 -47.75 -11.67 -34.87
CA ALA A 77 -46.86 -12.50 -34.06
C ALA A 77 -45.43 -12.57 -34.63
N VAL A 78 -45.29 -12.65 -35.95
CA VAL A 78 -43.99 -12.61 -36.63
C VAL A 78 -43.32 -11.25 -36.48
N ASP A 79 -44.07 -10.17 -36.69
CA ASP A 79 -43.56 -8.80 -36.56
C ASP A 79 -43.11 -8.51 -35.11
N LEU A 80 -43.85 -9.01 -34.12
CA LEU A 80 -43.52 -8.87 -32.70
C LEU A 80 -42.21 -9.59 -32.33
N GLU A 81 -41.95 -10.76 -32.93
CA GLU A 81 -40.66 -11.45 -32.74
C GLU A 81 -39.50 -10.65 -33.38
N GLY A 82 -39.75 -9.99 -34.53
CA GLY A 82 -38.81 -9.05 -35.14
C GLY A 82 -38.49 -7.86 -34.22
N VAL A 83 -39.52 -7.22 -33.66
CA VAL A 83 -39.35 -6.11 -32.69
C VAL A 83 -38.56 -6.56 -31.46
N LYS A 84 -38.83 -7.75 -30.95
CA LYS A 84 -38.11 -8.32 -29.80
C LYS A 84 -36.63 -8.56 -30.12
N GLN A 85 -36.33 -9.01 -31.34
CA GLN A 85 -34.95 -9.16 -31.80
C GLN A 85 -34.23 -7.82 -31.91
N ASP A 86 -34.89 -6.80 -32.44
CA ASP A 86 -34.32 -5.45 -32.57
C ASP A 86 -34.09 -4.79 -31.20
N LEU A 87 -35.02 -4.98 -30.26
CA LEU A 87 -34.82 -4.57 -28.86
C LEU A 87 -33.65 -5.31 -28.20
N GLY A 88 -33.45 -6.59 -28.53
CA GLY A 88 -32.29 -7.36 -28.07
C GLY A 88 -30.97 -6.77 -28.54
N LYS A 89 -30.85 -6.50 -29.85
CA LYS A 89 -29.67 -5.83 -30.43
C LYS A 89 -29.44 -4.44 -29.84
N SER A 90 -30.51 -3.64 -29.70
CA SER A 90 -30.42 -2.31 -29.11
C SER A 90 -29.93 -2.33 -27.65
N ASN A 91 -30.32 -3.35 -26.88
CA ASN A 91 -29.83 -3.54 -25.52
C ASN A 91 -28.34 -3.92 -25.48
N GLU A 92 -27.88 -4.76 -26.42
CA GLU A 92 -26.45 -5.07 -26.59
C GLU A 92 -25.63 -3.81 -26.96
N ASP A 93 -26.12 -3.02 -27.93
CA ASP A 93 -25.50 -1.76 -28.33
C ASP A 93 -25.44 -0.75 -27.17
N MET A 94 -26.49 -0.66 -26.35
CA MET A 94 -26.50 0.14 -25.12
C MET A 94 -25.47 -0.35 -24.10
N GLY A 95 -25.29 -1.66 -23.97
CA GLY A 95 -24.24 -2.26 -23.14
C GLY A 95 -22.84 -1.86 -23.61
N TYR A 96 -22.60 -1.92 -24.93
CA TYR A 96 -21.35 -1.48 -25.53
C TYR A 96 -21.13 0.03 -25.33
N PHE A 97 -22.15 0.86 -25.55
CA PHE A 97 -22.09 2.30 -25.30
C PHE A 97 -21.74 2.62 -23.84
N ASN A 98 -22.38 1.94 -22.88
CA ASN A 98 -22.08 2.13 -21.46
C ASN A 98 -20.63 1.75 -21.12
N SER A 99 -20.09 0.69 -21.75
CA SER A 99 -18.69 0.29 -21.58
C SER A 99 -17.72 1.37 -22.11
N GLN A 100 -18.02 1.99 -23.25
CA GLN A 100 -17.25 3.11 -23.78
C GLN A 100 -17.33 4.34 -22.86
N LEU A 101 -18.50 4.64 -22.31
CA LEU A 101 -18.68 5.76 -21.39
C LEU A 101 -17.84 5.58 -20.12
N SER A 102 -17.76 4.35 -19.61
CA SER A 102 -16.89 4.01 -18.48
C SER A 102 -15.40 4.18 -18.81
N ALA A 103 -14.96 3.74 -20.00
CA ALA A 103 -13.58 3.93 -20.45
C ALA A 103 -13.22 5.42 -20.64
N LEU A 104 -14.19 6.23 -21.10
CA LEU A 104 -14.04 7.67 -21.18
C LEU A 104 -13.89 8.30 -19.78
N GLY A 105 -14.67 7.84 -18.79
CA GLY A 105 -14.51 8.23 -17.39
C GLY A 105 -13.10 7.96 -16.86
N GLU A 106 -12.58 6.75 -17.09
CA GLU A 106 -11.20 6.42 -16.69
C GLU A 106 -10.16 7.31 -17.40
N THR A 107 -10.40 7.68 -18.66
CA THR A 107 -9.52 8.59 -19.39
C THR A 107 -9.56 10.01 -18.80
N ILE A 108 -10.73 10.49 -18.39
CA ILE A 108 -10.89 11.79 -17.71
C ILE A 108 -10.11 11.79 -16.38
N ASP A 109 -10.21 10.71 -15.60
CA ASP A 109 -9.47 10.58 -14.34
C ASP A 109 -7.95 10.59 -14.57
N ARG A 110 -7.47 9.86 -15.60
CA ARG A 110 -6.05 9.91 -16.00
C ARG A 110 -5.61 11.32 -16.39
N VAL A 111 -6.41 12.04 -17.18
CA VAL A 111 -6.10 13.43 -17.57
C VAL A 111 -6.03 14.36 -16.36
N ASN A 112 -6.98 14.26 -15.43
CA ASN A 112 -6.97 15.04 -14.19
C ASN A 112 -5.70 14.78 -13.37
N SER A 113 -5.29 13.51 -13.24
CA SER A 113 -4.06 13.16 -12.54
C SER A 113 -2.80 13.73 -13.21
N LEU A 114 -2.77 13.78 -14.55
CA LEU A 114 -1.65 14.38 -15.30
C LEU A 114 -1.60 15.90 -15.10
N ILE A 115 -2.75 16.57 -15.05
CA ILE A 115 -2.85 18.00 -14.76
C ILE A 115 -2.30 18.29 -13.36
N GLU A 116 -2.72 17.55 -12.34
CA GLU A 116 -2.23 17.71 -10.96
C GLU A 116 -0.70 17.53 -10.87
N ASN A 117 -0.17 16.49 -11.52
CA ASN A 117 1.27 16.25 -11.57
C ASN A 117 2.03 17.38 -12.30
N SER A 118 1.44 17.95 -13.36
CA SER A 118 2.04 19.07 -14.09
C SER A 118 2.06 20.37 -13.28
N LEU A 119 1.01 20.63 -12.50
CA LEU A 119 0.93 21.77 -11.58
C LEU A 119 1.98 21.63 -10.46
N ALA A 120 2.08 20.46 -9.85
CA ALA A 120 3.10 20.18 -8.83
C ALA A 120 4.54 20.30 -9.38
N THR A 121 4.76 19.92 -10.64
CA THR A 121 6.06 20.12 -11.31
C THR A 121 6.34 21.61 -11.54
N THR A 122 5.31 22.39 -11.88
CA THR A 122 5.42 23.85 -12.05
C THR A 122 5.80 24.54 -10.73
N ASP A 123 5.20 24.12 -9.62
CA ASP A 123 5.54 24.63 -8.29
C ASP A 123 6.99 24.30 -7.89
N ARG A 124 7.45 23.09 -8.19
CA ARG A 124 8.85 22.67 -7.98
C ARG A 124 9.83 23.53 -8.78
N VAL A 125 9.57 23.72 -10.08
CA VAL A 125 10.42 24.54 -10.94
C VAL A 125 10.48 25.98 -10.45
N LYS A 126 9.35 26.54 -9.97
CA LYS A 126 9.34 27.88 -9.38
C LYS A 126 10.21 27.96 -8.12
N SER A 127 10.07 26.99 -7.22
CA SER A 127 10.90 26.91 -6.01
C SER A 127 12.40 26.80 -6.32
N ASP A 128 12.77 25.98 -7.32
CA ASP A 128 14.17 25.83 -7.74
C ASP A 128 14.70 27.12 -8.36
N LEU A 129 13.87 27.86 -9.10
CA LEU A 129 14.24 29.14 -9.69
C LEU A 129 14.47 30.21 -8.61
N ASP A 130 13.64 30.22 -7.57
CA ASP A 130 13.78 31.12 -6.42
C ASP A 130 15.08 30.80 -5.63
N ALA A 131 15.36 29.51 -5.39
CA ALA A 131 16.60 29.09 -4.74
C ALA A 131 17.85 29.43 -5.58
N SER A 132 17.79 29.22 -6.89
CA SER A 132 18.88 29.59 -7.81
C SER A 132 19.12 31.10 -7.81
N ARG A 133 18.05 31.90 -7.75
CA ARG A 133 18.14 33.37 -7.64
C ARG A 133 18.81 33.80 -6.35
N GLU A 134 18.46 33.20 -5.21
CA GLU A 134 19.08 33.48 -3.92
C GLU A 134 20.59 33.15 -3.93
N LEU A 135 20.96 32.01 -4.50
CA LEU A 135 22.37 31.64 -4.68
C LEU A 135 23.12 32.62 -5.58
N MET A 136 22.47 33.08 -6.66
CA MET A 136 23.07 34.02 -7.61
C MET A 136 23.25 35.41 -6.98
N ASP A 137 22.28 35.88 -6.21
CA ASP A 137 22.36 37.13 -5.45
C ASP A 137 23.48 37.04 -4.38
N GLY A 138 23.59 35.89 -3.69
CA GLY A 138 24.69 35.63 -2.76
C GLY A 138 26.06 35.56 -3.43
N PHE A 139 26.14 35.04 -4.66
CA PHE A 139 27.38 35.02 -5.45
C PHE A 139 27.78 36.43 -5.88
N ILE A 140 26.84 37.25 -6.35
CA ILE A 140 27.08 38.66 -6.71
C ILE A 140 27.56 39.46 -5.49
N ALA A 141 26.92 39.28 -4.33
CA ALA A 141 27.34 39.93 -3.10
C ALA A 141 28.78 39.57 -2.69
N LYS A 142 29.18 38.30 -2.85
CA LYS A 142 30.57 37.86 -2.62
C LYS A 142 31.54 38.40 -3.67
N LEU A 143 31.13 38.55 -4.92
CA LEU A 143 31.97 39.17 -5.94
C LEU A 143 32.22 40.65 -5.64
N ASP A 144 31.22 41.39 -5.17
CA ASP A 144 31.38 42.77 -4.71
C ASP A 144 32.33 42.85 -3.50
N GLU A 145 32.22 41.92 -2.55
CA GLU A 145 33.15 41.81 -1.41
C GLU A 145 34.60 41.53 -1.86
N LEU A 146 34.77 40.63 -2.84
CA LEU A 146 36.08 40.31 -3.41
C LEU A 146 36.65 41.45 -4.26
N GLN A 147 35.81 42.27 -4.89
CA GLN A 147 36.24 43.44 -5.64
C GLN A 147 36.58 44.63 -4.73
N ALA A 148 36.02 44.67 -3.52
CA ALA A 148 36.35 45.62 -2.47
C ALA A 148 37.65 45.29 -1.70
N LEU A 149 38.17 44.07 -1.84
CA LEU A 149 39.46 43.67 -1.29
C LEU A 149 40.61 44.26 -2.13
N SER A 150 41.46 45.08 -1.50
CA SER A 150 42.56 45.79 -2.16
C SER A 150 43.56 44.84 -2.86
N PRO A 151 44.17 45.24 -4.00
CA PRO A 151 45.11 44.42 -4.78
C PRO A 151 46.32 43.81 -4.04
N ASP A 152 46.62 44.29 -2.83
CA ASP A 152 47.69 43.73 -1.97
C ASP A 152 47.35 42.36 -1.37
N PHE A 153 46.07 41.97 -1.30
CA PHE A 153 45.67 40.65 -0.78
C PHE A 153 45.79 39.53 -1.83
N LEU A 154 45.84 39.87 -3.12
CA LEU A 154 45.95 38.91 -4.22
C LEU A 154 47.41 38.51 -4.54
N SER A 155 48.39 39.28 -4.08
CA SER A 155 49.82 39.02 -4.31
C SER A 155 50.47 38.17 -3.22
N ASN A 156 49.84 38.06 -2.04
CA ASN A 156 50.23 37.14 -0.97
C ASN A 156 49.02 36.29 -0.57
N PRO A 157 48.78 35.12 -1.21
CA PRO A 157 47.82 34.18 -0.66
C PRO A 157 48.26 33.88 0.78
N VAL A 158 47.39 34.14 1.75
CA VAL A 158 47.57 33.62 3.10
C VAL A 158 47.70 32.11 2.93
N ILE A 159 48.94 31.62 3.03
CA ILE A 159 49.19 30.19 3.20
C ILE A 159 48.55 29.90 4.55
N ILE A 160 47.28 29.47 4.54
CA ILE A 160 46.68 28.82 5.69
C ILE A 160 47.41 27.50 5.78
N ASN A 161 48.58 27.56 6.39
CA ASN A 161 49.27 26.40 6.89
C ASN A 161 48.31 25.87 7.95
N LYS A 162 47.46 24.90 7.59
CA LYS A 162 46.69 24.09 8.54
C LYS A 162 47.71 23.29 9.33
N VAL A 163 48.41 23.98 10.23
CA VAL A 163 49.22 23.36 11.26
C VAL A 163 48.19 22.70 12.16
N ASN A 164 48.07 21.38 12.04
CA ASN A 164 47.29 20.60 12.97
C ASN A 164 47.81 20.96 14.38
N VAL A 165 46.94 21.53 15.23
CA VAL A 165 47.32 22.11 16.53
C VAL A 165 48.05 21.08 17.42
N TYR A 166 47.85 19.79 17.15
CA TYR A 166 48.46 18.67 17.86
C TYR A 166 49.56 17.95 17.07
N GLY A 167 49.93 18.41 15.88
CA GLY A 167 50.91 17.74 15.00
C GLY A 167 50.49 16.34 14.57
N ALA A 168 49.21 15.98 14.77
CA ALA A 168 48.71 14.64 14.57
C ALA A 168 48.56 14.32 13.08
N THR A 169 48.96 13.12 12.68
CA THR A 169 48.65 12.61 11.34
C THR A 169 47.15 12.30 11.23
N ASN A 170 46.59 12.24 10.02
CA ASN A 170 45.19 11.86 9.82
C ASN A 170 44.87 10.50 10.48
N LEU A 171 45.84 9.59 10.53
CA LEU A 171 45.71 8.28 11.18
C LEU A 171 45.59 8.40 12.71
N GLU A 172 46.31 9.32 13.34
CA GLU A 172 46.24 9.54 14.78
C GLU A 172 44.87 10.12 15.20
N ILE A 173 44.24 10.92 14.34
CA ILE A 173 42.87 11.43 14.59
C ILE A 173 41.81 10.36 14.35
N MET A 174 41.99 9.48 13.36
CA MET A 174 41.00 8.45 13.03
C MET A 174 41.10 7.20 13.92
N THR A 175 42.26 6.92 14.52
CA THR A 175 42.47 5.72 15.35
C THR A 175 41.51 5.62 16.54
N PRO A 176 41.33 6.66 17.37
CA PRO A 176 40.42 6.60 18.53
C PRO A 176 38.96 6.36 18.11
N VAL A 177 38.56 6.98 17.01
CA VAL A 177 37.24 6.82 16.40
C VAL A 177 37.03 5.38 15.90
N ALA A 178 38.04 4.83 15.22
CA ALA A 178 38.00 3.44 14.76
C ALA A 178 37.92 2.45 15.92
N ILE A 179 38.69 2.68 17.00
CA ILE A 179 38.61 1.86 18.22
C ILE A 179 37.19 1.93 18.79
N ALA A 180 36.62 3.12 19.00
CA ALA A 180 35.27 3.26 19.54
C ALA A 180 34.21 2.53 18.70
N LEU A 181 34.30 2.64 17.36
CA LEU A 181 33.34 2.02 16.44
C LEU A 181 33.46 0.50 16.43
N VAL A 182 34.68 -0.03 16.39
CA VAL A 182 34.92 -1.47 16.44
C VAL A 182 34.43 -2.03 17.77
N LEU A 183 34.81 -1.40 18.89
CA LEU A 183 34.35 -1.80 20.22
C LEU A 183 32.82 -1.78 20.35
N LEU A 184 32.15 -0.76 19.81
CA LEU A 184 30.68 -0.70 19.82
C LEU A 184 30.09 -1.91 19.08
N LEU A 185 30.55 -2.14 17.85
CA LEU A 185 30.00 -3.16 16.97
C LEU A 185 30.23 -4.56 17.55
N THR A 186 31.47 -4.88 17.92
CA THR A 186 31.82 -6.20 18.46
C THR A 186 31.14 -6.44 19.80
N THR A 187 31.14 -5.46 20.69
CA THR A 187 30.53 -5.60 22.01
C THR A 187 29.03 -5.81 21.93
N ILE A 188 28.29 -5.00 21.16
CA ILE A 188 26.83 -5.14 21.05
C ILE A 188 26.47 -6.50 20.46
N LEU A 189 27.12 -6.89 19.37
CA LEU A 189 26.83 -8.14 18.68
C LEU A 189 27.19 -9.36 19.54
N LEU A 190 28.40 -9.37 20.12
CA LEU A 190 28.86 -10.47 20.96
C LEU A 190 27.99 -10.61 22.21
N THR A 191 27.70 -9.50 22.90
CA THR A 191 26.87 -9.52 24.11
C THR A 191 25.46 -10.04 23.81
N GLY A 192 24.84 -9.51 22.75
CA GLY A 192 23.50 -9.88 22.37
C GLY A 192 23.39 -11.35 21.99
N VAL A 193 24.30 -11.84 21.16
CA VAL A 193 24.32 -13.25 20.74
C VAL A 193 24.63 -14.18 21.91
N SER A 194 25.65 -13.86 22.72
CA SER A 194 26.00 -14.61 23.93
C SER A 194 24.78 -14.80 24.84
N PHE A 195 23.99 -13.75 25.05
CA PHE A 195 22.80 -13.83 25.88
C PHE A 195 21.73 -14.77 25.30
N ILE A 196 21.48 -14.72 23.99
CA ILE A 196 20.52 -15.62 23.35
C ILE A 196 21.01 -17.08 23.37
N VAL A 197 22.32 -17.31 23.21
CA VAL A 197 22.91 -18.66 23.33
C VAL A 197 22.70 -19.21 24.74
N GLU A 198 23.09 -18.44 25.77
CA GLU A 198 22.91 -18.84 27.18
C GLU A 198 21.45 -19.16 27.52
N ARG A 199 20.50 -18.42 26.93
CA ARG A 199 19.07 -18.64 27.08
C ARG A 199 18.62 -19.93 26.41
N ASN A 200 19.04 -20.16 25.17
CA ASN A 200 18.62 -21.31 24.37
C ASN A 200 19.23 -22.63 24.86
N GLU A 201 20.46 -22.61 25.37
CA GLU A 201 21.11 -23.77 25.96
C GLU A 201 20.57 -24.11 27.37
N GLY A 202 19.66 -23.29 27.89
CA GLY A 202 19.10 -23.47 29.23
C GLY A 202 20.10 -23.20 30.37
N ALA A 203 21.30 -22.71 30.05
CA ALA A 203 22.29 -22.26 31.04
C ALA A 203 21.70 -21.13 31.89
N TYR A 204 20.96 -20.21 31.25
CA TYR A 204 20.26 -19.13 31.93
C TYR A 204 19.29 -19.62 33.01
N SER A 205 18.46 -20.63 32.69
CA SER A 205 17.52 -21.23 33.63
C SER A 205 18.22 -21.90 34.81
N ARG A 206 19.38 -22.54 34.57
CA ARG A 206 20.19 -23.15 35.64
C ARG A 206 20.80 -22.08 36.55
N LEU A 207 21.22 -20.95 36.00
CA LEU A 207 21.84 -19.86 36.75
C LEU A 207 20.83 -19.13 37.66
N ILE A 208 19.57 -18.95 37.23
CA ILE A 208 18.52 -18.34 38.08
C ILE A 208 18.14 -19.23 39.27
N ILE A 209 18.26 -20.56 39.12
CA ILE A 209 17.97 -21.51 40.20
C ILE A 209 19.09 -21.53 41.25
N SER A 210 20.32 -21.13 40.87
CA SER A 210 21.36 -20.88 41.87
C SER A 210 20.93 -19.73 42.77
N THR A 211 21.14 -19.84 44.08
CA THR A 211 20.79 -18.81 45.11
C THR A 211 21.55 -17.48 44.96
N THR A 212 22.18 -17.26 43.81
CA THR A 212 22.97 -16.09 43.46
C THR A 212 22.06 -14.92 43.15
N SER A 213 22.40 -13.73 43.66
CA SER A 213 21.68 -12.50 43.32
C SER A 213 21.79 -12.20 41.81
N LYS A 214 20.69 -11.73 41.21
CA LYS A 214 20.65 -11.33 39.80
C LYS A 214 21.70 -10.26 39.46
N MET A 215 21.95 -9.35 40.39
CA MET A 215 22.99 -8.31 40.25
C MET A 215 24.38 -8.93 40.15
N THR A 216 24.65 -10.00 40.90
CA THR A 216 25.93 -10.70 40.86
C THR A 216 26.13 -11.44 39.55
N LEU A 217 25.06 -12.06 39.00
CA LEU A 217 25.10 -12.70 37.69
C LEU A 217 25.37 -11.69 36.56
N PHE A 218 24.68 -10.55 36.61
CA PHE A 218 24.84 -9.48 35.62
C PHE A 218 26.24 -8.85 35.69
N ALA A 219 26.72 -8.56 36.90
CA ALA A 219 28.07 -8.06 37.12
C ALA A 219 29.13 -9.07 36.65
N GLY A 220 28.93 -10.37 36.91
CA GLY A 220 29.82 -11.43 36.42
C GLY A 220 29.88 -11.48 34.89
N LYS A 221 28.75 -11.28 34.21
CA LYS A 221 28.70 -11.23 32.74
C LYS A 221 29.43 -10.01 32.18
N ILE A 222 29.19 -8.83 32.75
CA ILE A 222 29.91 -7.61 32.35
C ILE A 222 31.42 -7.81 32.55
N LEU A 223 31.84 -8.29 33.72
CA LEU A 223 33.26 -8.53 34.04
C LEU A 223 33.90 -9.54 33.08
N GLY A 224 33.23 -10.65 32.77
CA GLY A 224 33.73 -11.65 31.83
C GLY A 224 33.93 -11.06 30.43
N GLN A 225 32.99 -10.22 29.99
CA GLN A 225 33.06 -9.62 28.68
C GLN A 225 34.03 -8.43 28.59
N LEU A 226 34.27 -7.73 29.70
CA LEU A 226 35.30 -6.69 29.79
C LEU A 226 36.70 -7.23 29.47
N ILE A 227 37.01 -8.47 29.88
CA ILE A 227 38.30 -9.10 29.55
C ILE A 227 38.48 -9.21 28.03
N PHE A 228 37.42 -9.64 27.33
CA PHE A 228 37.43 -9.75 25.87
C PHE A 228 37.60 -8.38 25.21
N VAL A 229 36.85 -7.38 25.65
CA VAL A 229 36.89 -6.01 25.09
C VAL A 229 38.23 -5.34 25.33
N VAL A 230 38.84 -5.52 26.50
CA VAL A 230 40.18 -5.01 26.79
C VAL A 230 41.21 -5.69 25.89
N ALA A 231 41.13 -7.01 25.71
CA ALA A 231 42.04 -7.73 24.82
C ALA A 231 41.90 -7.25 23.36
N GLU A 232 40.66 -7.06 22.89
CA GLU A 232 40.37 -6.51 21.57
C GLU A 232 40.95 -5.10 21.40
N ALA A 233 40.70 -4.20 22.35
CA ALA A 233 41.24 -2.84 22.31
C ALA A 233 42.77 -2.83 22.34
N ALA A 234 43.39 -3.73 23.13
CA ALA A 234 44.84 -3.86 23.19
C ALA A 234 45.43 -4.34 21.85
N ILE A 235 44.77 -5.27 21.15
CA ILE A 235 45.18 -5.73 19.81
C ILE A 235 45.09 -4.58 18.80
N ILE A 236 43.98 -3.84 18.80
CA ILE A 236 43.79 -2.70 17.88
C ILE A 236 44.83 -1.60 18.17
N LEU A 237 45.07 -1.29 19.44
CA LEU A 237 46.05 -0.29 19.85
C LEU A 237 47.48 -0.72 19.49
N ALA A 238 47.83 -2.00 19.71
CA ALA A 238 49.12 -2.53 19.31
C ALA A 238 49.32 -2.40 17.79
N PHE A 239 48.29 -2.72 16.99
CA PHE A 239 48.35 -2.55 15.55
C PHE A 239 48.48 -1.07 15.13
N ALA A 240 47.80 -0.16 15.82
CA ALA A 240 47.92 1.27 15.57
C ALA A 240 49.33 1.81 15.87
N VAL A 241 49.91 1.42 17.01
CA VAL A 241 51.24 1.88 17.45
C VAL A 241 52.34 1.24 16.60
N PHE A 242 52.34 -0.09 16.44
CA PHE A 242 53.42 -0.80 15.74
C PHE A 242 53.25 -0.79 14.21
N GLY A 243 52.03 -0.80 13.70
CA GLY A 243 51.74 -0.84 12.26
C GLY A 243 51.72 0.55 11.63
N PHE A 244 51.16 1.55 12.32
CA PHE A 244 50.94 2.89 11.77
C PHE A 244 51.76 3.99 12.48
N GLY A 245 52.50 3.67 13.55
CA GLY A 245 53.33 4.63 14.26
C GLY A 245 52.53 5.67 15.06
N VAL A 246 51.29 5.37 15.43
CA VAL A 246 50.41 6.27 16.20
C VAL A 246 51.02 6.52 17.57
N LYS A 247 51.21 7.80 17.93
CA LYS A 247 51.65 8.20 19.27
C LYS A 247 50.47 8.25 20.23
N VAL A 248 50.51 7.43 21.26
CA VAL A 248 49.54 7.48 22.36
C VAL A 248 50.06 8.43 23.42
N SER A 249 49.41 9.58 23.60
CA SER A 249 49.83 10.62 24.54
C SER A 249 49.48 10.29 26.00
N ALA A 250 48.49 9.43 26.24
CA ALA A 250 48.02 9.08 27.58
C ALA A 250 48.76 7.90 28.23
N PRO A 251 48.79 7.84 29.57
CA PRO A 251 49.23 6.66 30.31
C PRO A 251 48.38 5.42 29.99
N LEU A 252 48.99 4.24 29.94
CA LEU A 252 48.29 2.96 29.72
C LEU A 252 47.18 2.66 30.76
N PRO A 253 47.35 2.93 32.08
CA PRO A 253 46.29 2.69 33.06
C PRO A 253 45.04 3.55 32.82
N ASP A 254 45.24 4.79 32.43
CA ASP A 254 44.18 5.76 32.12
C ASP A 254 43.34 5.27 30.94
N LEU A 255 44.02 4.76 29.90
CA LEU A 255 43.36 4.17 28.73
C LEU A 255 42.58 2.90 29.09
N PHE A 256 43.13 2.05 29.96
CA PHE A 256 42.44 0.85 30.43
C PHE A 256 41.14 1.21 31.18
N ILE A 257 41.17 2.18 32.09
CA ILE A 257 39.98 2.63 32.83
C ILE A 257 38.94 3.21 31.87
N ALA A 258 39.36 4.06 30.93
CA ALA A 258 38.47 4.65 29.95
C ALA A 258 37.77 3.57 29.09
N ILE A 259 38.53 2.60 28.57
CA ILE A 259 38.00 1.48 27.79
C ILE A 259 36.99 0.68 28.62
N CYS A 260 37.27 0.40 29.90
CA CYS A 260 36.35 -0.35 30.75
C CYS A 260 35.00 0.35 30.93
N ILE A 261 35.01 1.68 31.11
CA ILE A 261 33.78 2.46 31.27
C ILE A 261 32.99 2.51 29.95
N ILE A 262 33.66 2.77 28.83
CA ILE A 262 33.05 2.79 27.49
C ILE A 262 32.44 1.42 27.18
N ALA A 263 33.21 0.35 27.39
CA ALA A 263 32.79 -1.02 27.18
C ALA A 263 31.57 -1.39 28.02
N THR A 264 31.52 -0.95 29.29
CA THR A 264 30.36 -1.19 30.15
C THR A 264 29.08 -0.57 29.55
N SER A 265 29.17 0.62 28.97
CA SER A 265 28.02 1.23 28.29
C SER A 265 27.61 0.48 27.02
N PHE A 266 28.55 -0.09 26.28
CA PHE A 266 28.24 -0.86 25.07
C PHE A 266 27.69 -2.26 25.40
N ILE A 267 28.22 -2.92 26.44
CA ILE A 267 27.73 -4.21 26.93
C ILE A 267 26.28 -4.06 27.40
N THR A 268 25.99 -3.06 28.23
CA THR A 268 24.65 -2.84 28.75
C THR A 268 23.64 -2.47 27.66
N LEU A 269 24.06 -1.72 26.64
CA LEU A 269 23.26 -1.48 25.43
C LEU A 269 23.01 -2.78 24.64
N GLY A 270 24.00 -3.65 24.46
CA GLY A 270 23.83 -4.96 23.83
C GLY A 270 22.88 -5.88 24.60
N LEU A 271 22.95 -5.88 25.93
CA LEU A 271 22.01 -6.60 26.79
C LEU A 271 20.60 -6.04 26.67
N PHE A 272 20.45 -4.72 26.64
CA PHE A 272 19.15 -4.07 26.43
C PHE A 272 18.49 -4.55 25.13
N ILE A 273 19.22 -4.60 24.02
CA ILE A 273 18.72 -5.08 22.72
C ILE A 273 18.28 -6.54 22.80
N SER A 274 19.06 -7.37 23.48
CA SER A 274 18.80 -8.82 23.62
C SER A 274 17.52 -9.16 24.39
N ASN A 275 16.96 -8.24 25.17
CA ASN A 275 15.67 -8.45 25.84
C ASN A 275 14.49 -8.49 24.86
N TYR A 276 14.62 -7.83 23.71
CA TYR A 276 13.56 -7.72 22.71
C TYR A 276 13.67 -8.76 21.60
N THR A 277 14.70 -9.61 21.63
CA THR A 277 14.95 -10.61 20.59
C THR A 277 14.96 -12.02 21.18
N ARG A 278 14.66 -13.02 20.35
CA ARG A 278 14.63 -14.44 20.75
C ARG A 278 15.57 -15.33 19.93
N ILE A 279 16.05 -14.83 18.79
CA ILE A 279 16.88 -15.56 17.83
C ILE A 279 18.19 -14.79 17.63
N GLN A 280 19.31 -15.50 17.46
CA GLN A 280 20.63 -14.89 17.28
C GLN A 280 20.66 -13.95 16.06
N SER A 281 20.16 -14.41 14.91
CA SER A 281 20.09 -13.61 13.68
C SER A 281 19.27 -12.34 13.86
N THR A 282 18.12 -12.41 14.55
CA THR A 282 17.30 -11.22 14.87
C THR A 282 18.02 -10.26 15.80
N THR A 283 18.84 -10.78 16.73
CA THR A 283 19.64 -9.96 17.65
C THR A 283 20.74 -9.20 16.91
N ILE A 284 21.41 -9.86 15.97
CA ILE A 284 22.41 -9.23 15.11
C ILE A 284 21.77 -8.13 14.27
N LEU A 285 20.63 -8.42 13.61
CA LEU A 285 19.91 -7.43 12.80
C LEU A 285 19.40 -6.25 13.63
N ALA A 286 18.85 -6.50 14.82
CA ALA A 286 18.41 -5.44 15.74
C ALA A 286 19.58 -4.59 16.25
N GLY A 287 20.72 -5.23 16.53
CA GLY A 287 21.97 -4.55 16.88
C GLY A 287 22.42 -3.60 15.78
N LEU A 288 22.50 -4.10 14.55
CA LEU A 288 22.89 -3.30 13.38
C LEU A 288 21.90 -2.16 13.09
N LEU A 289 20.59 -2.41 13.25
CA LEU A 289 19.54 -1.41 13.07
C LEU A 289 19.70 -0.22 14.03
N ILE A 290 20.27 -0.44 15.22
CA ILE A 290 20.54 0.62 16.21
C ILE A 290 21.91 1.24 15.98
N VAL A 291 22.94 0.43 15.73
CA VAL A 291 24.33 0.89 15.54
C VAL A 291 24.47 1.78 14.31
N ILE A 292 23.82 1.46 13.19
CA ILE A 292 23.95 2.24 11.96
C ILE A 292 23.46 3.68 12.15
N PRO A 293 22.21 3.96 12.59
CA PRO A 293 21.77 5.33 12.87
C PRO A 293 22.64 6.03 13.92
N MET A 294 23.07 5.29 14.95
CA MET A 294 23.93 5.83 16.01
C MET A 294 25.27 6.33 15.45
N ILE A 295 25.87 5.63 14.48
CA ILE A 295 27.09 6.08 13.80
C ILE A 295 26.83 7.39 13.05
N PHE A 296 25.75 7.48 12.27
CA PHE A 296 25.44 8.70 11.51
C PHE A 296 25.14 9.91 12.40
N ILE A 297 24.45 9.71 13.52
CA ILE A 297 24.05 10.78 14.45
C ILE A 297 25.20 11.16 15.42
N SER A 298 26.17 10.28 15.64
CA SER A 298 27.27 10.50 16.62
C SER A 298 28.21 11.68 16.34
N GLY A 299 28.15 12.28 15.16
CA GLY A 299 29.07 13.34 14.72
C GLY A 299 30.41 12.84 14.17
N ILE A 300 30.60 11.51 14.08
CA ILE A 300 31.83 10.88 13.59
C ILE A 300 31.95 10.95 12.07
N ILE A 301 30.88 10.60 11.34
CA ILE A 301 30.87 10.60 9.86
C ILE A 301 30.43 11.96 9.32
N ILE A 302 29.34 12.48 9.87
CA ILE A 302 28.78 13.78 9.50
C ILE A 302 29.25 14.79 10.54
N PRO A 303 29.99 15.85 10.15
CA PRO A 303 30.37 16.92 11.06
C PRO A 303 29.15 17.51 11.80
N ALA A 304 29.29 17.74 13.11
CA ALA A 304 28.19 18.21 13.95
C ALA A 304 27.66 19.58 13.52
N GLU A 305 28.45 20.38 12.80
CA GLU A 305 28.07 21.69 12.25
C GLU A 305 27.07 21.60 11.09
N LEU A 306 26.96 20.44 10.45
CA LEU A 306 26.01 20.19 9.35
C LEU A 306 24.66 19.65 9.85
N MET A 307 24.51 19.37 11.16
CA MET A 307 23.30 18.79 11.74
C MET A 307 22.36 19.86 12.29
N SER A 308 21.05 19.58 12.29
CA SER A 308 20.09 20.44 12.99
C SER A 308 20.38 20.46 14.51
N PRO A 309 20.03 21.54 15.23
CA PRO A 309 20.30 21.66 16.66
C PRO A 309 19.75 20.50 17.51
N GLU A 310 18.63 19.91 17.11
CA GLU A 310 17.99 18.79 17.81
C GLU A 310 18.77 17.49 17.65
N ILE A 311 19.22 17.20 16.43
CA ILE A 311 20.02 16.01 16.11
C ILE A 311 21.40 16.12 16.77
N GLN A 312 21.98 17.33 16.77
CA GLN A 312 23.28 17.57 17.41
C GLN A 312 23.23 17.31 18.92
N ARG A 313 22.18 17.77 19.62
CA ARG A 313 22.02 17.54 21.07
C ARG A 313 21.86 16.07 21.39
N THR A 314 21.00 15.37 20.66
CA THR A 314 20.76 13.93 20.85
C THR A 314 21.99 13.10 20.50
N GLY A 315 22.71 13.48 19.43
CA GLY A 315 23.94 12.82 19.00
C GLY A 315 25.09 12.94 19.98
N ALA A 316 25.25 14.10 20.62
CA ALA A 316 26.28 14.34 21.63
C ALA A 316 26.10 13.51 22.91
N GLU A 317 24.87 13.03 23.17
CA GLU A 317 24.57 12.17 24.34
C GLU A 317 24.69 10.68 24.02
N LEU A 318 24.89 10.29 22.76
CA LEU A 318 25.03 8.89 22.39
C LEU A 318 26.30 8.28 23.00
N PRO A 319 26.24 7.03 23.52
CA PRO A 319 27.41 6.35 24.05
C PRO A 319 28.60 6.28 23.08
N LEU A 320 28.34 6.18 21.77
CA LEU A 320 29.37 6.17 20.74
C LEU A 320 30.06 7.53 20.62
N SER A 321 29.30 8.63 20.65
CA SER A 321 29.85 9.98 20.55
C SER A 321 30.74 10.29 21.77
N LEU A 322 30.24 10.01 22.97
CA LEU A 322 31.00 10.15 24.22
C LEU A 322 32.24 9.26 24.24
N GLY A 323 32.13 7.98 23.82
CA GLY A 323 33.26 7.06 23.76
C GLY A 323 34.34 7.49 22.77
N ALA A 324 33.96 7.92 21.56
CA ALA A 324 34.89 8.42 20.56
C ALA A 324 35.56 9.73 20.98
N MET A 325 34.81 10.64 21.62
CA MET A 325 35.35 11.87 22.21
C MET A 325 36.36 11.53 23.30
N ILE A 326 36.03 10.61 24.22
CA ILE A 326 36.91 10.22 25.31
C ILE A 326 38.23 9.63 24.80
N LEU A 327 38.14 8.69 23.84
CA LEU A 327 39.35 8.09 23.27
C LEU A 327 40.18 9.12 22.49
N THR A 328 39.55 10.07 21.79
CA THR A 328 40.27 11.14 21.07
C THR A 328 41.02 12.05 22.04
N GLU A 329 40.36 12.53 23.10
CA GLU A 329 40.98 13.36 24.14
C GLU A 329 42.16 12.64 24.81
N LEU A 330 42.03 11.33 25.05
CA LEU A 330 43.05 10.57 25.75
C LEU A 330 44.23 10.21 24.83
N ILE A 331 43.97 9.64 23.66
CA ILE A 331 45.02 9.14 22.75
C ILE A 331 45.74 10.31 22.07
N VAL A 332 45.01 11.30 21.58
CA VAL A 332 45.59 12.42 20.81
C VAL A 332 46.10 13.51 21.73
N LYS A 333 45.23 14.00 22.64
CA LYS A 333 45.54 15.19 23.45
C LYS A 333 46.22 14.87 24.77
N GLY A 334 46.15 13.62 25.25
CA GLY A 334 46.72 13.22 26.54
C GLY A 334 46.00 13.87 27.74
N THR A 335 44.73 14.23 27.57
CA THR A 335 43.94 14.90 28.60
C THR A 335 43.75 13.97 29.81
N PRO A 336 43.99 14.43 31.06
CA PRO A 336 43.83 13.60 32.24
C PRO A 336 42.36 13.23 32.50
N LEU A 337 42.09 12.02 32.99
CA LEU A 337 40.72 11.51 33.23
C LEU A 337 39.85 12.44 34.05
N ALA A 338 40.44 13.14 35.02
CA ALA A 338 39.72 14.07 35.92
C ALA A 338 39.06 15.23 35.15
N ALA A 339 39.61 15.65 34.01
CA ALA A 339 39.03 16.70 33.19
C ALA A 339 37.76 16.25 32.45
N MET A 340 37.56 14.94 32.32
CA MET A 340 36.51 14.32 31.50
C MET A 340 35.47 13.57 32.35
N TRP A 341 35.35 13.95 33.62
CA TRP A 341 34.49 13.29 34.60
C TRP A 341 33.01 13.35 34.20
N LEU A 342 32.59 14.41 33.49
CA LEU A 342 31.20 14.59 33.07
C LEU A 342 30.82 13.60 31.97
N GLU A 343 31.73 13.36 31.02
CA GLU A 343 31.57 12.38 29.93
C GLU A 343 31.51 10.96 30.49
N PHE A 344 32.38 10.64 31.45
CA PHE A 344 32.32 9.37 32.18
C PHE A 344 31.02 9.23 32.98
N ALA A 345 30.55 10.29 33.63
CA ALA A 345 29.29 10.28 34.37
C ALA A 345 28.09 10.02 33.44
N LYS A 346 28.07 10.62 32.25
CA LYS A 346 27.04 10.37 31.23
C LYS A 346 27.04 8.92 30.75
N LEU A 347 28.21 8.34 30.47
CA LEU A 347 28.31 6.92 30.09
C LEU A 347 27.87 5.96 31.20
N LEU A 348 28.21 6.27 32.45
CA LEU A 348 27.76 5.47 33.58
C LEU A 348 26.25 5.63 33.80
N ALA A 349 25.69 6.83 33.58
CA ALA A 349 24.26 7.07 33.65
C ALA A 349 23.49 6.28 32.56
N SER A 350 23.97 6.28 31.31
CA SER A 350 23.37 5.45 30.24
C SER A 350 23.48 3.97 30.55
N SER A 351 24.63 3.52 31.07
CA SER A 351 24.83 2.13 31.49
C SER A 351 23.87 1.70 32.60
N ALA A 352 23.70 2.56 33.61
CA ALA A 352 22.78 2.34 34.71
C ALA A 352 21.33 2.30 34.24
N PHE A 353 20.95 3.20 33.31
CA PHE A 353 19.63 3.22 32.70
C PHE A 353 19.34 1.91 31.94
N PHE A 354 20.23 1.47 31.04
CA PHE A 354 20.07 0.23 30.29
C PHE A 354 20.04 -1.00 31.19
N THR A 355 20.87 -1.02 32.23
CA THR A 355 20.89 -2.11 33.23
C THR A 355 19.59 -2.17 34.02
N ALA A 356 19.14 -1.04 34.57
CA ALA A 356 17.89 -0.97 35.33
C ALA A 356 16.70 -1.41 34.48
N PHE A 357 16.65 -0.96 33.22
CA PHE A 357 15.61 -1.36 32.29
C PHE A 357 15.64 -2.86 31.97
N THR A 358 16.82 -3.40 31.70
CA THR A 358 17.03 -4.83 31.45
C THR A 358 16.56 -5.68 32.65
N LEU A 359 16.80 -5.22 33.87
CA LEU A 359 16.38 -5.92 35.08
C LEU A 359 14.86 -5.84 35.32
N MET A 360 14.20 -4.76 34.87
CA MET A 360 12.77 -4.50 35.09
C MET A 360 11.87 -5.23 34.08
N ASN A 361 12.27 -5.31 32.80
CA ASN A 361 11.41 -5.78 31.71
C ASN A 361 11.33 -7.32 31.59
N ARG A 362 11.05 -7.98 32.71
CA ARG A 362 11.17 -9.42 33.00
C ARG A 362 10.43 -10.38 32.05
N ASN A 363 10.95 -10.57 30.85
CA ASN A 363 10.91 -11.83 30.10
C ASN A 363 12.29 -12.49 30.13
N LEU A 364 12.85 -12.60 31.33
CA LEU A 364 14.03 -13.40 31.64
C LEU A 364 13.60 -14.86 31.86
#